data_AF-A0A068YM51-F1
#
_entry.id   AF-A0A068YM51-F1
#
_cell.length_a   1.000
_cell.length_b   1.000
_cell.length_c   1.000
_cell.angle_alpha   90.00
_cell.angle_beta   90.00
_cell.angle_gamma   90.00
#
_symmetry.space_group_name_H-M   'P 1'
#
loop_
_entity.id
_entity.type
_entity.pdbx_description
1 polymer ?
#
loop_
_entity_poly.entity_id
_entity_poly.type
_entity_poly.pdbx_seq_one_letter_code
_entity_poly.pdbx_strand_id
1 'polypeptide(L)'
;MQLLYDSESFVVVQIHANAPEDSAPRPAVPQLARHGYEIVDKRSGKQVYLDGSWAEMFQQRLSGWEKDTPTQEEVEDTLEGYSGLANTPVSLH
;
A
#
# COMPACT_ATOMS: atom_id res chain seq x y z
N MET A 1 4.42 10.26 4.42
CA MET A 1 3.27 9.75 3.64
C MET A 1 3.37 10.33 2.25
N GLN A 2 3.20 9.52 1.20
CA GLN A 2 3.26 9.94 -0.20
C GLN A 2 2.01 9.44 -0.92
N LEU A 3 1.26 10.33 -1.57
CA LEU A 3 0.14 9.94 -2.42
C LEU A 3 0.70 9.34 -3.72
N LEU A 4 0.36 8.08 -3.99
CA LEU A 4 0.84 7.36 -5.17
C LEU A 4 -0.17 7.39 -6.31
N TYR A 5 -1.45 7.37 -5.96
CA TYR A 5 -2.54 7.31 -6.93
C TYR A 5 -3.80 7.96 -6.35
N ASP A 6 -4.49 8.74 -7.18
CA ASP A 6 -5.76 9.38 -6.85
C ASP A 6 -6.65 9.36 -8.09
N SER A 7 -7.79 8.69 -7.95
CA SER A 7 -8.86 8.61 -8.95
C SER A 7 -10.21 8.81 -8.28
N GLU A 8 -11.28 8.89 -9.07
CA GLU A 8 -12.64 9.03 -8.53
C GLU A 8 -13.05 7.80 -7.70
N SER A 9 -12.59 6.60 -8.07
CA SER A 9 -12.91 5.36 -7.35
C SER A 9 -11.95 5.04 -6.20
N PHE A 10 -10.64 5.20 -6.41
CA PHE A 10 -9.61 4.71 -5.48
C PHE A 10 -8.54 5.75 -5.17
N VAL A 11 -7.96 5.67 -3.98
CA VAL A 11 -6.79 6.43 -3.54
C VAL A 11 -5.76 5.49 -2.94
N VAL A 12 -4.49 5.70 -3.27
CA VAL A 12 -3.38 4.92 -2.74
C VAL A 12 -2.37 5.85 -2.08
N VAL A 13 -2.11 5.62 -0.80
CA VAL A 13 -1.14 6.37 -0.01
C VAL A 13 -0.05 5.43 0.48
N GLN A 14 1.20 5.76 0.18
CA GLN A 14 2.35 5.11 0.80
C GLN A 14 2.63 5.71 2.17
N ILE A 15 2.63 4.87 3.18
CA ILE A 15 3.05 5.18 4.53
C ILE A 15 4.48 4.69 4.71
N HIS A 16 5.44 5.61 4.73
CA HIS A 16 6.81 5.31 5.10
C HIS A 16 6.90 5.31 6.63
N ALA A 17 7.11 4.15 7.26
CA ALA A 17 7.34 4.07 8.71
C ALA A 17 8.70 4.64 9.15
N ASN A 18 9.52 5.10 8.21
CA ASN A 18 10.80 5.74 8.48
C ASN A 18 10.72 7.26 8.22
N ALA A 19 9.82 7.95 8.92
CA ALA A 19 10.12 9.35 9.24
C ALA A 19 11.06 9.28 10.44
N PRO A 20 12.33 9.73 10.33
CA PRO A 20 13.15 9.89 11.52
C PRO A 20 12.46 10.93 12.40
N GLU A 21 11.81 10.49 13.47
CA GLU A 21 11.59 11.36 14.61
C GLU A 21 12.99 11.66 15.14
N ASP A 22 13.53 12.82 14.75
CA ASP A 22 14.86 13.36 15.08
C ASP A 22 15.07 13.57 16.60
N SER A 23 14.32 12.89 17.47
CA SER A 23 14.35 13.09 18.93
C SER A 23 14.01 11.86 19.78
N ALA A 24 13.80 10.66 19.20
CA ALA A 24 13.58 9.44 20.00
C ALA A 24 14.81 8.50 19.97
N PRO A 25 15.20 7.88 21.10
CA PRO A 25 16.31 6.93 21.11
C PRO A 25 15.99 5.76 20.18
N ARG A 26 16.84 5.57 19.15
CA ARG A 26 16.75 4.48 18.18
C ARG A 26 16.51 3.15 18.92
N PRO A 27 15.38 2.46 18.71
CA PRO A 27 15.21 1.14 19.30
C PRO A 27 16.26 0.19 18.69
N ALA A 28 16.86 -0.65 19.54
CA ALA A 28 17.98 -1.54 19.21
C ALA A 28 17.60 -2.74 18.30
N VAL A 29 16.39 -2.72 17.72
CA VAL A 29 15.95 -3.70 16.73
C VAL A 29 16.10 -3.08 15.36
N PRO A 30 16.64 -3.79 14.34
CA PRO A 30 16.56 -3.31 12.97
C PRO A 30 15.08 -3.19 12.63
N GLN A 31 14.58 -1.94 12.62
CA GLN A 31 13.26 -1.64 12.10
C GLN A 31 13.36 -1.89 10.60
N LEU A 32 13.02 -3.11 10.18
CA LEU A 32 12.77 -3.45 8.79
C LEU A 32 11.89 -2.31 8.26
N ALA A 33 12.33 -1.63 7.21
CA ALA A 33 11.60 -0.49 6.66
C ALA A 33 10.17 -0.97 6.35
N ARG A 34 9.25 -0.68 7.26
CA ARG A 34 7.85 -1.08 7.17
C ARG A 34 7.20 -0.07 6.24
N HIS A 35 7.47 -0.21 4.95
CA HIS A 35 6.70 0.45 3.92
C HIS A 35 5.29 -0.13 4.03
N GLY A 36 4.32 0.70 4.37
CA GLY A 36 2.91 0.34 4.36
C GLY A 36 2.20 1.07 3.23
N TYR A 37 1.09 0.51 2.76
CA TYR A 37 0.25 1.16 1.75
C TYR A 37 -1.19 1.19 2.23
N GLU A 38 -1.86 2.30 2.06
CA GLU A 38 -3.28 2.44 2.34
C GLU A 38 -4.03 2.61 1.02
N ILE A 39 -4.97 1.70 0.76
CA ILE A 39 -5.85 1.72 -0.40
C ILE A 39 -7.24 2.10 0.10
N VAL A 40 -7.79 3.19 -0.40
CA VAL A 40 -9.12 3.69 -0.05
C VAL A 40 -10.03 3.59 -1.26
N ASP A 41 -11.08 2.79 -1.17
CA ASP A 41 -12.19 2.76 -2.13
C ASP A 41 -13.20 3.85 -1.76
N LYS A 42 -13.21 4.94 -2.52
CA LYS A 42 -14.13 6.07 -2.37
C LYS A 42 -15.58 5.66 -2.64
N ARG A 43 -15.81 4.65 -3.50
CA ARG A 43 -17.15 4.19 -3.89
C ARG A 43 -17.90 3.57 -2.71
N SER A 44 -17.22 2.70 -1.95
CA SER A 44 -17.78 2.02 -0.79
C SER A 44 -17.38 2.65 0.55
N GLY A 45 -16.44 3.61 0.54
CA GLY A 45 -15.84 4.18 1.75
C GLY A 45 -14.97 3.18 2.52
N LYS A 46 -14.46 2.13 1.85
CA LYS A 46 -13.64 1.09 2.48
C LYS A 46 -12.17 1.48 2.44
N GLN A 47 -11.44 1.18 3.50
CA GLN A 47 -10.01 1.44 3.60
C GLN A 47 -9.30 0.13 3.93
N VAL A 48 -8.26 -0.19 3.18
CA VAL A 48 -7.44 -1.39 3.37
C VAL A 48 -5.99 -0.96 3.54
N TYR A 49 -5.39 -1.41 4.64
CA TYR A 49 -3.98 -1.21 4.91
C TYR A 49 -3.20 -2.48 4.56
N LEU A 50 -2.15 -2.31 3.75
CA LEU A 50 -1.21 -3.35 3.35
C LEU A 50 0.10 -3.14 4.12
N ASP A 51 0.51 -4.16 4.87
CA ASP A 51 1.79 -4.21 5.57
C ASP A 51 2.51 -5.55 5.40
N GLY A 52 3.78 -5.59 5.79
CA GLY A 52 4.61 -6.79 5.68
C GLY A 52 4.70 -7.33 4.26
N SER A 53 4.40 -8.62 4.08
CA SER A 53 4.48 -9.31 2.78
C SER A 53 3.54 -8.73 1.72
N TRP A 54 2.40 -8.16 2.12
CA TRP A 54 1.47 -7.51 1.19
C TRP A 54 2.04 -6.19 0.65
N ALA A 55 2.68 -5.41 1.53
CA ALA A 55 3.32 -4.17 1.12
C ALA A 55 4.53 -4.43 0.21
N GLU A 56 5.31 -5.47 0.47
CA GLU A 56 6.43 -5.86 -0.41
C GLU A 56 5.95 -6.22 -1.83
N MET A 57 4.87 -7.00 -1.93
CA MET A 57 4.25 -7.33 -3.22
C MET A 57 3.73 -6.08 -3.95
N PHE A 58 3.10 -5.16 -3.22
CA PHE A 58 2.59 -3.92 -3.78
C PHE A 58 3.71 -3.00 -4.25
N GLN A 59 4.82 -2.92 -3.49
CA GLN A 59 6.01 -2.18 -3.88
C GLN A 59 6.60 -2.70 -5.20
N GLN A 60 6.69 -4.02 -5.37
CA GLN A 60 7.14 -4.63 -6.62
C GLN A 60 6.22 -4.25 -7.80
N ARG A 61 4.90 -4.26 -7.60
CA ARG A 61 3.95 -3.79 -8.63
C ARG A 61 4.18 -2.32 -8.97
N LEU A 62 4.32 -1.47 -7.96
CA LEU A 62 4.53 -0.03 -8.14
C LEU A 62 5.82 0.26 -8.93
N SER A 63 6.91 -0.45 -8.65
CA SER A 63 8.14 -0.35 -9.44
C SER A 63 7.94 -0.81 -10.89
N GLY A 64 7.08 -1.81 -11.13
CA GLY A 64 6.66 -2.19 -12.47
C GLY A 64 5.86 -1.08 -13.15
N TRP A 65 5.01 -0.38 -12.41
CA TRP A 65 4.19 0.71 -12.92
C TRP A 65 5.00 1.93 -13.34
N GLU A 66 6.07 2.27 -12.60
CA GLU A 66 7.01 3.32 -13.02
C GLU A 66 7.64 3.04 -14.38
N LYS A 67 7.78 1.76 -14.76
CA LYS A 67 8.42 1.35 -16.01
C LYS A 67 7.45 1.18 -17.17
N ASP A 68 6.31 0.55 -16.94
CA ASP A 68 5.34 0.19 -17.99
C ASP A 68 4.18 1.19 -18.09
N THR A 69 4.04 2.13 -17.14
CA THR A 69 2.96 3.13 -17.08
C THR A 69 1.58 2.50 -17.34
N PRO A 70 1.06 1.69 -16.40
CA PRO A 70 -0.21 0.99 -16.58
C PRO A 70 -1.35 1.97 -16.82
N THR A 71 -2.40 1.49 -17.48
CA THR A 71 -3.63 2.25 -17.62
C THR A 71 -4.35 2.34 -16.26
N GLN A 72 -5.23 3.34 -16.15
CA GLN A 72 -6.07 3.49 -14.96
C GLN A 72 -6.86 2.22 -14.65
N GLU A 73 -7.44 1.54 -15.65
CA GLU A 73 -8.17 0.28 -15.45
C GLU A 73 -7.30 -0.81 -14.79
N GLU A 74 -6.06 -1.02 -15.23
CA GLU A 74 -5.16 -2.03 -14.66
C GLU A 74 -4.80 -1.73 -13.20
N VAL A 75 -4.62 -0.43 -12.90
CA VAL A 75 -4.41 0.04 -11.53
C VAL A 75 -5.68 -0.24 -10.70
N GLU A 76 -6.84 0.17 -11.18
CA GLU A 76 -8.12 -0.03 -10.47
C GLU A 76 -8.46 -1.51 -10.25
N ASP A 77 -8.25 -2.39 -11.24
CA ASP A 77 -8.44 -3.85 -11.11
C ASP A 77 -7.54 -4.44 -10.02
N THR A 78 -6.26 -4.03 -10.03
CA THR A 78 -5.30 -4.41 -9.00
C THR A 78 -5.77 -3.98 -7.60
N LEU A 79 -6.22 -2.73 -7.46
CA LEU A 79 -6.69 -2.17 -6.19
C LEU A 79 -8.00 -2.80 -5.71
N GLU A 80 -8.90 -3.13 -6.64
CA GLU A 80 -10.14 -3.86 -6.35
C GLU A 80 -9.85 -5.25 -5.79
N GLY A 81 -8.86 -5.94 -6.36
CA GLY A 81 -8.35 -7.20 -5.82
C GLY A 81 -7.90 -7.10 -4.37
N TYR A 82 -7.15 -6.04 -4.01
CA TYR A 82 -6.73 -5.80 -2.62
C TYR A 82 -7.89 -5.42 -1.69
N SER A 83 -8.84 -4.61 -2.16
CA SER A 83 -10.04 -4.23 -1.41
C SER A 83 -10.95 -5.45 -1.13
N GLY A 84 -11.01 -6.40 -2.06
CA GLY A 84 -11.76 -7.66 -1.92
C GLY A 84 -11.17 -8.63 -0.89
N LEU A 85 -9.84 -8.63 -0.71
CA LEU A 85 -9.15 -9.54 0.23
C LEU A 85 -9.51 -9.30 1.70
N ALA A 86 -10.00 -8.11 2.06
CA ALA A 86 -10.48 -7.83 3.42
C ALA A 86 -11.70 -8.67 3.83
N ASN A 87 -12.38 -9.34 2.89
CA ASN A 87 -13.51 -10.25 3.16
C ASN A 87 -13.16 -11.74 3.17
N THR A 88 -11.92 -12.11 2.86
CA THR A 88 -11.48 -13.51 2.79
C THR A 88 -10.43 -13.78 3.85
N PRO A 89 -10.64 -14.74 4.78
CA PRO A 89 -9.59 -15.18 5.69
C PRO A 89 -8.55 -15.99 4.90
N VAL A 90 -7.66 -15.31 4.21
CA VAL A 90 -6.45 -15.92 3.65
C VAL A 90 -5.41 -15.98 4.76
N SER A 91 -5.41 -17.10 5.48
CA SER A 91 -4.26 -17.53 6.28
C SER A 91 -3.08 -17.74 5.32
N LEU A 92 -2.22 -16.72 5.19
CA LEU A 92 -0.90 -16.88 4.61
C LEU A 92 0.00 -17.52 5.68
N HIS A 93 0.46 -18.74 5.40
CA HIS A 93 1.37 -19.54 6.23
C HIS A 93 2.83 -19.23 5.87
#